data_AF-A0A327SII8-F1
#
_entry.id   AF-A0A327SII8-F1
#
_cell.length_a   1.000
_cell.length_b   1.000
_cell.length_c   1.000
_cell.angle_alpha   90.00
_cell.angle_beta   90.00
_cell.angle_gamma   90.00
#
_symmetry.space_group_name_H-M   'P 1'
#
loop_
_entity.id
_entity.type
_entity.pdbx_description
1 polymer ?
#
loop_
_entity_poly.entity_id
_entity_poly.type
_entity_poly.pdbx_seq_one_letter_code
_entity_poly.pdbx_strand_id
1 'polypeptide(L)'
;MYSCLLKLPPLLFGMACLMSCSSANNKPLSVRFSADSTAIILSDIDPAGLGLIRNIPGVDTAHADLITVLETPADEDTISMEHNVPGKLEVTDSTLVFKPAESFISGKNYLVISYMNAKFASTEKIISGRLNHSVKPQQVMLKR
;
A
#
# COMPACT_ATOMS: atom_id res chain seq x y z
N MET A 1 1.59 48.06 59.78
CA MET A 1 1.38 46.77 60.47
C MET A 1 0.50 45.90 59.59
N TYR A 2 0.81 44.60 59.57
CA TYR A 2 0.13 43.49 58.88
C TYR A 2 0.41 43.32 57.39
N SER A 3 1.54 42.66 57.15
CA SER A 3 1.78 41.71 56.08
C SER A 3 0.53 40.90 55.73
N CYS A 4 0.19 40.83 54.44
CA CYS A 4 -0.60 39.72 53.91
C CYS A 4 0.19 39.12 52.74
N LEU A 5 1.05 38.17 53.13
CA LEU A 5 1.68 37.19 52.27
C LEU A 5 0.57 36.36 51.59
N LEU A 6 0.18 36.73 50.39
CA LEU A 6 -0.46 35.80 49.46
C LEU A 6 0.50 35.57 48.30
N LYS A 7 1.56 34.79 48.57
CA LYS A 7 2.37 34.16 47.52
C LYS A 7 1.50 33.11 46.84
N LEU A 8 0.77 33.53 45.81
CA LEU A 8 0.16 32.63 44.85
C LEU A 8 1.30 32.02 44.02
N PRO A 9 1.51 30.70 43.98
CA PRO A 9 2.50 30.12 43.10
C PRO A 9 1.95 30.19 41.65
N PRO A 10 2.66 30.81 40.69
CA PRO A 10 2.31 30.69 39.29
C PRO A 10 2.92 29.37 38.80
N LEU A 11 2.28 28.26 39.11
CA LEU A 11 2.76 26.93 38.73
C LEU A 11 1.62 26.14 38.10
N LEU A 12 0.99 26.73 37.09
CA LEU A 12 -0.06 26.12 36.28
C LEU A 12 -0.04 26.77 34.90
N PHE A 13 1.10 26.70 34.22
CA PHE A 13 1.12 26.95 32.79
C PHE A 13 2.20 26.09 32.12
N GLY A 14 1.77 25.30 31.16
CA GLY A 14 2.65 24.82 30.09
C GLY A 14 3.28 23.45 30.31
N MET A 15 2.48 22.37 30.34
CA MET A 15 2.96 21.09 29.82
C MET A 15 1.81 20.21 29.34
N ALA A 16 1.10 20.67 28.31
CA ALA A 16 0.07 19.91 27.60
C ALA A 16 0.39 19.83 26.10
N CYS A 17 1.55 19.26 25.78
CA CYS A 17 2.01 18.82 24.46
C CYS A 17 3.22 17.93 24.81
N LEU A 18 3.31 16.65 24.47
CA LEU A 18 3.25 16.06 23.14
C LEU A 18 2.99 14.55 23.29
N MET A 19 1.74 14.10 23.39
CA MET A 19 1.42 12.71 23.08
C MET A 19 1.16 12.61 21.58
N SER A 20 2.19 12.88 20.78
CA SER A 20 2.17 12.49 19.37
C SER A 20 2.48 11.00 19.34
N CYS A 21 1.44 10.18 19.57
CA CYS A 21 1.48 8.77 19.23
C CYS A 21 1.48 8.68 17.70
N SER A 22 2.66 8.83 17.09
CA SER A 22 2.85 8.43 15.71
C SER A 22 2.68 6.91 15.67
N SER A 23 1.46 6.45 15.37
CA SER A 23 1.20 5.06 15.08
C SER A 23 1.85 4.78 13.73
N ALA A 24 3.12 4.37 13.75
CA ALA A 24 3.77 3.81 12.58
C ALA A 24 2.95 2.59 12.16
N ASN A 25 2.32 2.67 10.99
CA ASN A 25 1.51 1.59 10.45
C ASN A 25 2.42 0.43 10.04
N ASN A 26 2.77 -0.44 10.99
CA ASN A 26 3.63 -1.61 10.76
C ASN A 26 2.85 -2.84 10.26
N LYS A 27 1.60 -2.66 9.80
CA LYS A 27 0.80 -3.77 9.30
C LYS A 27 1.37 -4.27 7.97
N PRO A 28 1.43 -5.60 7.75
CA PRO A 28 1.79 -6.13 6.45
C PRO A 28 0.76 -5.71 5.40
N LEU A 29 1.20 -5.52 4.16
CA LEU A 29 0.31 -5.20 3.05
C LEU A 29 -0.74 -6.32 2.91
N SER A 30 -2.00 -5.93 2.94
CA SER A 30 -3.14 -6.84 2.77
C SER A 30 -3.57 -6.84 1.30
N VAL A 31 -3.54 -8.00 0.66
CA VAL A 31 -3.90 -8.19 -0.75
C VAL A 31 -5.02 -9.21 -0.83
N ARG A 32 -6.17 -8.83 -1.41
CA ARG A 32 -7.35 -9.68 -1.49
C ARG A 32 -8.22 -9.33 -2.70
N PHE A 33 -9.09 -10.24 -3.10
CA PHE A 33 -10.18 -9.88 -4.00
C PHE A 33 -11.16 -8.91 -3.33
N SER A 34 -11.82 -8.08 -4.13
CA SER A 34 -13.03 -7.37 -3.73
C SER A 34 -14.14 -8.37 -3.38
N ALA A 35 -15.17 -7.91 -2.66
CA ALA A 35 -16.25 -8.78 -2.19
C ALA A 35 -17.05 -9.43 -3.34
N ASP A 36 -17.09 -8.77 -4.50
CA ASP A 36 -17.70 -9.25 -5.75
C ASP A 36 -16.69 -9.95 -6.67
N SER A 37 -15.44 -10.10 -6.22
CA SER A 37 -14.30 -10.63 -6.95
C SER A 37 -13.99 -9.91 -8.27
N THR A 38 -14.53 -8.71 -8.54
CA THR A 38 -14.27 -8.00 -9.80
C THR A 38 -12.92 -7.27 -9.83
N ALA A 39 -12.31 -7.05 -8.67
CA ALA A 39 -11.06 -6.30 -8.52
C ALA A 39 -10.15 -6.95 -7.46
N ILE A 40 -8.89 -6.54 -7.45
CA ILE A 40 -7.93 -6.84 -6.39
C ILE A 40 -7.72 -5.57 -5.56
N ILE A 41 -7.89 -5.68 -4.26
CA ILE A 41 -7.75 -4.58 -3.30
C ILE A 41 -6.46 -4.80 -2.51
N LEU A 42 -5.57 -3.81 -2.59
CA LEU A 42 -4.39 -3.70 -1.74
C LEU A 42 -4.67 -2.65 -0.66
N SER A 43 -4.52 -3.05 0.59
CA SER A 43 -4.86 -2.27 1.78
C SER A 43 -3.78 -2.40 2.86
N ASP A 44 -3.92 -1.67 3.96
CA ASP A 44 -2.88 -1.52 4.98
C ASP A 44 -1.57 -0.96 4.39
N ILE A 45 -1.70 -0.05 3.42
CA ILE A 45 -0.57 0.60 2.76
C ILE A 45 0.01 1.67 3.71
N ASP A 46 1.33 1.80 3.74
CA ASP A 46 2.01 2.87 4.44
C ASP A 46 1.58 4.24 3.87
N PRO A 47 1.08 5.18 4.69
CA PRO A 47 0.58 6.47 4.21
C PRO A 47 1.61 7.30 3.44
N ALA A 48 2.90 7.20 3.79
CA ALA A 48 3.95 7.88 3.05
C ALA A 48 4.12 7.25 1.67
N GLY A 49 4.12 5.91 1.58
CA GLY A 49 4.13 5.19 0.30
C GLY A 49 2.94 5.56 -0.60
N LEU A 50 1.74 5.64 -0.05
CA LEU A 50 0.53 6.00 -0.79
C LEU A 50 0.54 7.46 -1.26
N GLY A 51 1.00 8.38 -0.41
CA GLY A 51 1.12 9.80 -0.74
C GLY A 51 2.08 10.05 -1.90
N LEU A 52 3.15 9.24 -2.01
CA LEU A 52 4.08 9.33 -3.13
C LEU A 52 3.42 8.96 -4.44
N ILE A 53 2.63 7.89 -4.48
CA ILE A 53 1.94 7.46 -5.69
C ILE A 53 0.93 8.51 -6.14
N ARG A 54 0.12 9.07 -5.23
CA ARG A 54 -0.88 10.09 -5.58
C ARG A 54 -0.29 11.34 -6.23
N ASN A 55 0.92 11.72 -5.84
CA ASN A 55 1.58 12.91 -6.36
C ASN A 55 2.24 12.68 -7.72
N ILE A 56 2.21 11.46 -8.26
CA ILE A 56 2.74 11.19 -9.60
C ILE A 56 1.65 11.50 -10.64
N PRO A 57 1.93 12.35 -11.63
CA PRO A 57 0.99 12.59 -12.73
C PRO A 57 0.86 11.35 -13.63
N GLY A 58 -0.37 10.91 -13.92
CA GLY A 58 -0.64 9.80 -14.85
C GLY A 58 -0.73 8.40 -14.21
N VAL A 59 -0.94 8.33 -12.89
CA VAL A 59 -1.06 7.09 -12.10
C VAL A 59 -2.06 6.07 -12.67
N ASP A 60 -3.08 6.52 -13.40
CA ASP A 60 -4.09 5.66 -14.02
C ASP A 60 -3.53 4.73 -15.11
N THR A 61 -2.31 4.96 -15.59
CA THR A 61 -1.72 4.21 -16.73
C THR A 61 -0.23 3.95 -16.65
N ALA A 62 0.56 4.73 -15.90
CA ALA A 62 2.03 4.70 -15.98
C ALA A 62 2.75 3.82 -14.93
N HIS A 63 2.05 3.16 -14.01
CA HIS A 63 2.69 2.43 -12.90
C HIS A 63 2.48 0.92 -12.94
N ALA A 64 2.46 0.34 -14.15
CA ALA A 64 2.47 -1.10 -14.39
C ALA A 64 3.59 -1.85 -13.64
N ASP A 65 4.63 -1.15 -13.19
CA ASP A 65 5.75 -1.74 -12.45
C ASP A 65 5.52 -1.84 -10.92
N LEU A 66 4.53 -1.14 -10.34
CA LEU A 66 4.27 -1.20 -8.89
C LEU A 66 3.48 -2.44 -8.49
N ILE A 67 2.53 -2.82 -9.34
CA ILE A 67 1.66 -3.98 -9.14
C ILE A 67 1.58 -4.72 -10.48
N THR A 68 1.97 -5.99 -10.45
CA THR A 68 1.82 -6.93 -11.56
C THR A 68 0.91 -8.05 -11.11
N VAL A 69 -0.07 -8.40 -11.95
CA VAL A 69 -0.98 -9.52 -11.71
C VAL A 69 -0.76 -10.54 -12.80
N LEU A 70 -0.44 -11.76 -12.40
CA LEU A 70 -0.23 -12.88 -13.32
C LEU A 70 -1.31 -13.92 -13.05
N GLU A 71 -1.96 -14.43 -14.10
CA GLU A 71 -2.71 -15.67 -13.99
C GLU A 71 -1.71 -16.82 -14.05
N THR A 72 -1.75 -17.68 -13.05
CA THR A 72 -0.92 -18.88 -13.00
C THR A 72 -1.75 -20.10 -13.33
N PRO A 73 -1.15 -21.15 -13.93
CA PRO A 73 -1.81 -22.44 -14.06
C PRO A 73 -2.37 -22.94 -12.72
N ALA A 74 -3.43 -23.74 -12.79
CA ALA A 74 -3.90 -24.49 -11.65
C ALA A 74 -2.88 -25.59 -11.31
N ASP A 75 -2.88 -26.08 -10.06
CA ASP A 75 -1.89 -27.05 -9.56
C ASP A 75 -1.80 -28.34 -10.41
N GLU A 76 -2.85 -28.66 -11.17
CA GLU A 76 -2.96 -29.84 -12.03
C GLU A 76 -2.55 -29.59 -13.50
N ASP A 77 -2.28 -28.34 -13.88
CA ASP A 77 -1.96 -27.96 -15.27
C ASP A 77 -0.49 -27.55 -15.38
N THR A 78 0.36 -28.49 -15.80
CA THR A 78 1.80 -28.26 -15.99
C THR A 78 2.15 -27.71 -17.37
N ILE A 79 1.16 -27.56 -18.25
CA ILE A 79 1.36 -27.18 -19.67
C ILE A 79 1.12 -25.68 -19.85
N SER A 80 0.16 -25.12 -19.13
CA SER A 80 -0.17 -23.70 -19.22
C SER A 80 0.92 -22.80 -18.61
N MET A 81 1.25 -21.72 -19.30
CA MET A 81 2.24 -20.73 -18.86
C MET A 81 1.58 -19.58 -18.10
N GLU A 82 2.35 -18.96 -17.21
CA GLU A 82 1.95 -17.72 -16.56
C GLU A 82 1.74 -16.61 -17.60
N HIS A 83 0.65 -15.86 -17.48
CA HIS A 83 0.40 -14.71 -18.35
C HIS A 83 -0.02 -13.48 -17.57
N ASN A 84 0.37 -12.31 -18.07
CA ASN A 84 0.03 -11.03 -17.46
C ASN A 84 -1.47 -10.75 -17.63
N VAL A 85 -2.14 -10.41 -16.54
CA VAL A 85 -3.52 -9.95 -16.54
C VAL A 85 -3.51 -8.42 -16.74
N PRO A 86 -3.86 -7.91 -17.93
CA PRO A 86 -3.90 -6.47 -18.15
C PRO A 86 -4.98 -5.83 -17.27
N GLY A 87 -4.74 -4.61 -16.80
CA GLY A 87 -5.70 -3.90 -15.97
C GLY A 87 -5.32 -2.45 -15.72
N LYS A 88 -6.16 -1.76 -14.95
CA LYS A 88 -5.96 -0.39 -14.49
C LYS A 88 -5.80 -0.36 -13.00
N LEU A 89 -4.99 0.58 -12.52
CA LEU A 89 -4.80 0.81 -11.10
C LEU A 89 -5.49 2.12 -10.71
N GLU A 90 -6.38 2.04 -9.72
CA GLU A 90 -7.04 3.20 -9.12
C GLU A 90 -6.52 3.40 -7.71
N VAL A 91 -6.20 4.65 -7.38
CA VAL A 91 -5.68 5.03 -6.06
C VAL A 91 -6.77 5.74 -5.28
N THR A 92 -7.14 5.17 -4.14
CA THR A 92 -8.11 5.78 -3.21
C THR A 92 -7.40 6.40 -2.01
N ASP A 93 -8.17 6.86 -1.03
CA ASP A 93 -7.68 7.47 0.22
C ASP A 93 -6.82 6.56 1.09
N SER A 94 -6.97 5.24 1.00
CA SER A 94 -6.19 4.30 1.82
C SER A 94 -5.87 2.97 1.13
N THR A 95 -6.36 2.77 -0.09
CA THR A 95 -6.20 1.52 -0.83
C THR A 95 -5.77 1.77 -2.27
N LEU A 96 -5.17 0.73 -2.86
CA LEU A 96 -5.00 0.61 -4.29
C LEU A 96 -5.96 -0.46 -4.80
N VAL A 97 -6.66 -0.17 -5.89
CA VAL A 97 -7.64 -1.06 -6.50
C VAL A 97 -7.18 -1.38 -7.91
N PHE A 98 -6.78 -2.62 -8.13
CA PHE A 98 -6.49 -3.13 -9.46
C PHE A 98 -7.76 -3.69 -10.08
N LYS A 99 -8.16 -3.12 -11.23
CA LYS A 99 -9.29 -3.57 -12.03
C LYS A 99 -8.77 -4.23 -13.30
N PRO A 100 -8.98 -5.55 -13.49
CA PRO A 100 -8.52 -6.21 -14.70
C PRO A 100 -9.35 -5.73 -15.90
N ALA A 101 -8.76 -5.79 -17.10
CA ALA A 101 -9.46 -5.46 -18.34
C ALA A 101 -10.56 -6.49 -18.66
N GLU A 102 -10.33 -7.74 -18.26
CA GLU A 102 -11.29 -8.85 -18.35
C GLU A 102 -11.56 -9.41 -16.95
N SER A 103 -12.76 -9.93 -16.71
CA SER A 103 -13.11 -10.47 -15.39
C SER A 103 -12.24 -11.69 -15.04
N PHE A 104 -11.78 -11.79 -13.80
CA PHE A 104 -11.04 -12.98 -13.37
C PHE A 104 -11.91 -14.24 -13.50
N ILE A 105 -11.26 -15.35 -13.80
CA ILE A 105 -11.88 -16.64 -14.08
C ILE A 105 -11.96 -17.45 -12.78
N SER A 106 -13.11 -18.07 -12.51
CA SER A 106 -13.29 -18.91 -11.32
C SER A 106 -12.46 -20.20 -11.42
N GLY A 107 -11.87 -20.62 -10.31
CA GLY A 107 -11.00 -21.79 -10.24
C GLY A 107 -9.55 -21.52 -10.67
N LYS A 108 -9.23 -20.29 -11.09
CA LYS A 108 -7.87 -19.87 -11.44
C LYS A 108 -7.13 -19.25 -10.25
N ASN A 109 -5.81 -19.31 -10.35
CA ASN A 109 -4.88 -18.73 -9.39
C ASN A 109 -4.27 -17.46 -9.98
N TYR A 110 -4.12 -16.45 -9.15
CA TYR A 110 -3.62 -15.14 -9.52
C TYR A 110 -2.48 -14.75 -8.59
N LEU A 111 -1.28 -14.65 -9.14
CA LEU A 111 -0.11 -14.16 -8.44
C LEU A 111 -0.08 -12.63 -8.52
N VAL A 112 -0.23 -11.99 -7.36
CA VAL A 112 -0.11 -10.55 -7.22
C VAL A 112 1.28 -10.22 -6.71
N ILE A 113 2.05 -9.52 -7.53
CA ILE A 113 3.39 -9.02 -7.20
C ILE A 113 3.26 -7.53 -6.95
N SER A 114 3.61 -7.08 -5.75
CA SER A 114 3.48 -5.69 -5.34
C SER A 114 4.75 -5.19 -4.68
N TYR A 115 5.19 -3.99 -5.04
CA TYR A 115 6.29 -3.33 -4.35
C TYR A 115 5.80 -2.45 -3.18
N MET A 116 4.49 -2.41 -2.91
CA MET A 116 3.92 -1.62 -1.83
C MET A 116 4.44 -2.08 -0.46
N ASN A 117 4.62 -1.11 0.45
CA ASN A 117 5.18 -1.31 1.79
C ASN A 117 6.59 -1.93 1.83
N ALA A 118 7.26 -2.09 0.68
CA ALA A 118 8.66 -2.47 0.67
C ALA A 118 9.48 -1.36 1.34
N LYS A 119 10.53 -1.74 2.10
CA LYS A 119 11.44 -0.77 2.70
C LYS A 119 12.30 -0.14 1.60
N PHE A 120 11.78 0.91 0.99
CA PHE A 120 12.49 1.64 -0.05
C PHE A 120 13.61 2.47 0.60
N ALA A 121 14.85 2.21 0.21
CA ALA A 121 15.99 3.01 0.68
C ALA A 121 15.93 4.47 0.20
N SER A 122 15.14 4.78 -0.85
CA SER A 122 14.95 6.14 -1.36
C SER A 122 13.70 6.24 -2.24
N THR A 123 12.74 7.06 -1.83
CA THR A 123 11.51 7.45 -2.55
C THR A 123 11.73 7.87 -4.01
N GLU A 124 12.82 8.56 -4.31
CA GLU A 124 13.19 9.06 -5.65
C GLU A 124 13.37 7.94 -6.69
N LYS A 125 13.74 6.73 -6.23
CA LYS A 125 13.93 5.56 -7.09
C LYS A 125 12.63 4.90 -7.54
N ILE A 126 11.56 5.06 -6.76
CA ILE A 126 10.21 4.62 -7.14
C ILE A 126 9.69 5.52 -8.27
N ILE A 127 9.82 6.84 -8.08
CA ILE A 127 9.31 7.86 -9.01
C ILE A 127 10.03 7.80 -10.36
N SER A 128 11.31 7.45 -10.37
CA SER A 128 12.09 7.30 -11.61
C SER A 128 11.88 5.97 -12.35
N GLY A 129 10.99 5.09 -11.88
CA GLY A 129 10.78 3.74 -12.44
C GLY A 129 12.00 2.82 -12.28
N ARG A 130 13.01 3.23 -11.51
CA ARG A 130 14.25 2.48 -11.29
C ARG A 130 14.20 1.84 -9.91
N LEU A 131 13.30 0.87 -9.75
CA LEU A 131 13.28 0.03 -8.57
C LEU A 131 14.64 -0.66 -8.44
N ASN A 132 15.36 -0.39 -7.36
CA ASN A 132 16.66 -1.00 -7.11
C ASN A 132 16.45 -2.52 -6.97
N HIS A 133 17.33 -3.33 -7.56
CA HIS A 133 17.30 -4.81 -7.49
C HIS A 133 17.33 -5.37 -6.06
N SER A 134 17.69 -4.52 -5.08
CA SER A 134 17.66 -4.87 -3.66
C SER A 134 16.26 -4.82 -3.02
N VAL A 135 15.26 -4.22 -3.69
CA VAL A 135 13.88 -4.14 -3.18
C VAL A 135 13.17 -5.45 -3.51
N LYS A 136 12.85 -6.23 -2.48
CA LYS A 136 12.06 -7.46 -2.65
C LYS A 136 10.58 -7.10 -2.75
N PRO A 137 9.88 -7.52 -3.82
CA PRO A 137 8.43 -7.37 -3.87
C PRO A 137 7.76 -8.30 -2.88
N GLN A 138 6.57 -7.91 -2.43
CA GLN A 138 5.65 -8.82 -1.78
C GLN A 138 4.88 -9.59 -2.86
N GLN A 139 4.77 -10.91 -2.67
CA GLN A 139 4.05 -11.80 -3.56
C GLN A 139 2.92 -12.46 -2.79
N VAL A 140 1.70 -12.40 -3.32
CA VAL A 140 0.52 -13.02 -2.73
C VAL A 140 -0.21 -13.81 -3.80
N MET A 141 -0.41 -15.10 -3.55
CA MET A 141 -1.24 -15.94 -4.40
C MET A 141 -2.70 -15.80 -3.97
N LEU A 142 -3.58 -15.44 -4.90
CA LEU A 142 -5.01 -15.37 -4.70
C LEU A 142 -5.70 -16.46 -5.52
N LYS A 143 -6.73 -17.07 -4.95
CA LYS A 143 -7.58 -18.05 -5.63
C LYS A 143 -8.99 -17.49 -5.75
N ARG A 144 -9.56 -17.53 -6.96
CA ARG A 144 -10.95 -17.12 -7.22
C ARG A 144 -11.88 -18.33 -7.26
#